data_AF-W1XSM5-F1
#
_entry.id   AF-W1XSM5-F1
#
_cell.length_a   1.000
_cell.length_b   1.000
_cell.length_c   1.000
_cell.angle_alpha   90.00
_cell.angle_beta   90.00
_cell.angle_gamma   90.00
#
_symmetry.space_group_name_H-M   'P 1'
#
loop_
_entity.id
_entity.type
_entity.pdbx_description
1 polymer ?
#
loop_
_entity_poly.entity_id
_entity_poly.type
_entity_poly.pdbx_seq_one_letter_code
_entity_poly.pdbx_strand_id
1 'polypeptide(L)'
;KEAGVTVEEEIDGIRVISSGKGIKAVDIKTLPYPGFPTDMQAQFMALTTIAEGTSTVTETVFENRFMHVAELRKMGAHIDIDNRQAIVEGMPSLHGAIVNATDLRAGA
;
A
#
# COMPACT_ATOMS: atom_id res chain seq x y z
N LYS A 1 -7.38 -9.53 -4.91
CA LYS A 1 -8.72 -10.15 -4.78
C LYS A 1 -9.52 -9.51 -3.65
N GLU A 2 -9.03 -9.52 -2.40
CA GLU A 2 -9.72 -8.87 -1.26
C GLU A 2 -9.99 -7.38 -1.48
N ALA A 3 -9.02 -6.66 -2.07
CA ALA A 3 -9.15 -5.25 -2.43
C ALA A 3 -10.16 -4.97 -3.57
N GLY A 4 -10.94 -5.96 -4.02
CA GLY A 4 -11.93 -5.80 -5.10
C GLY A 4 -11.37 -5.85 -6.52
N VAL A 5 -10.10 -6.24 -6.66
CA VAL A 5 -9.40 -6.36 -7.95
C VAL A 5 -9.51 -7.79 -8.50
N THR A 6 -9.82 -7.90 -9.78
CA THR A 6 -9.81 -9.16 -10.53
C THR A 6 -8.39 -9.49 -10.97
N VAL A 7 -7.99 -10.73 -10.73
CA VAL A 7 -6.67 -11.26 -11.11
C VAL A 7 -6.91 -12.51 -11.93
N GLU A 8 -6.59 -12.45 -13.21
CA GLU A 8 -6.75 -13.54 -14.19
C GLU A 8 -5.37 -14.10 -14.51
N GLU A 9 -5.24 -15.42 -14.45
CA GLU A 9 -4.05 -16.14 -14.92
C GLU A 9 -4.19 -16.37 -16.42
N GLU A 10 -3.19 -15.95 -17.18
CA GLU A 10 -3.06 -16.20 -18.60
C GLU A 10 -1.89 -17.15 -18.85
N ILE A 11 -1.78 -17.70 -20.06
CA ILE A 11 -0.77 -18.72 -20.40
C ILE A 11 0.65 -18.23 -20.07
N ASP A 12 0.94 -16.95 -20.32
CA ASP A 12 2.27 -16.36 -20.15
C ASP A 12 2.26 -15.14 -19.20
N GLY A 13 1.25 -15.01 -18.34
CA GLY A 13 1.17 -13.80 -17.51
C GLY A 13 0.01 -13.75 -16.52
N ILE A 14 -0.08 -12.60 -15.87
CA ILE A 14 -1.16 -12.27 -14.94
C ILE A 14 -1.78 -10.95 -15.37
N ARG A 15 -3.09 -10.96 -15.60
CA ARG A 15 -3.86 -9.75 -15.92
C ARG A 15 -4.56 -9.26 -14.65
N VAL A 16 -4.31 -7.99 -14.31
CA VAL A 16 -4.86 -7.33 -13.12
C VAL A 16 -5.83 -6.24 -13.56
N ILE A 17 -7.09 -6.33 -13.14
CA ILE A 17 -8.18 -5.45 -13.60
C ILE A 17 -8.90 -4.86 -12.40
N SER A 18 -8.90 -3.54 -12.28
CA SER A 18 -9.82 -2.82 -11.41
C SER A 18 -11.17 -2.64 -12.12
N SER A 19 -12.26 -3.01 -11.44
CA SER A 19 -13.62 -2.93 -12.01
C SER A 19 -14.18 -1.51 -12.14
N GLY A 20 -13.40 -0.49 -11.77
CA GLY A 20 -13.83 0.91 -11.74
C GLY A 20 -14.77 1.25 -10.58
N LYS A 21 -15.12 0.29 -9.71
CA LYS A 21 -15.96 0.46 -8.53
C LYS A 21 -15.18 0.87 -7.27
N GLY A 22 -14.02 1.49 -7.45
CA GLY A 22 -13.09 1.75 -6.35
C GLY A 22 -12.28 0.53 -5.90
N ILE A 23 -11.26 0.78 -5.08
CA ILE A 23 -10.46 -0.23 -4.40
C ILE A 23 -11.00 -0.36 -2.99
N LYS A 24 -11.12 -1.57 -2.44
CA LYS A 24 -11.56 -1.77 -1.06
C LYS A 24 -10.38 -1.74 -0.11
N ALA A 25 -10.58 -1.15 1.08
CA ALA A 25 -9.60 -1.22 2.15
C ALA A 25 -9.28 -2.68 2.52
N VAL A 26 -8.02 -2.94 2.86
CA VAL A 26 -7.51 -4.27 3.18
C VAL A 26 -6.47 -4.19 4.30
N ASP A 27 -6.43 -5.21 5.13
CA ASP A 27 -5.39 -5.34 6.16
C ASP A 27 -4.23 -6.18 5.62
N ILE A 28 -3.03 -5.63 5.74
CA ILE A 28 -1.79 -6.23 5.26
C ILE A 28 -0.88 -6.49 6.45
N LYS A 29 -0.37 -7.72 6.56
CA LYS A 29 0.64 -8.07 7.55
C LYS A 29 1.79 -8.78 6.86
N THR A 30 2.98 -8.17 6.89
CA THR A 30 4.18 -8.77 6.29
C THR A 30 4.61 -9.97 7.11
N LEU A 31 5.09 -11.02 6.44
CA LEU A 31 5.52 -12.27 7.06
C LEU A 31 6.63 -12.90 6.19
N PRO A 32 7.51 -13.75 6.74
CA PRO A 32 8.39 -14.60 5.94
C PRO A 32 7.60 -15.44 4.94
N TYR A 33 8.24 -15.84 3.84
CA TYR A 33 7.63 -16.70 2.82
C TYR A 33 7.03 -17.96 3.47
N PRO A 34 5.78 -18.35 3.14
CA PRO A 34 4.95 -17.91 2.01
C PRO A 34 3.98 -16.75 2.31
N GLY A 35 4.16 -16.01 3.40
CA GLY A 35 3.30 -14.87 3.75
C GLY A 35 3.54 -13.62 2.89
N PHE A 36 2.84 -12.53 3.22
CA PHE A 36 2.91 -11.30 2.43
C PHE A 36 4.34 -10.71 2.45
N PRO A 37 4.97 -10.49 1.28
CA PRO A 37 6.36 -10.06 1.23
C PRO A 37 6.49 -8.58 1.63
N THR A 38 7.38 -8.32 2.58
CA THR A 38 7.76 -6.96 3.03
C THR A 38 8.24 -6.06 1.88
N ASP A 39 8.77 -6.65 0.81
CA ASP A 39 9.17 -5.94 -0.42
C ASP A 39 8.03 -5.34 -1.24
N MET A 40 6.79 -5.78 -1.02
CA MET A 40 5.60 -5.25 -1.69
C MET A 40 4.79 -4.32 -0.77
N GLN A 41 5.20 -4.16 0.49
CA GLN A 41 4.44 -3.41 1.49
C GLN A 41 4.25 -1.94 1.09
N ALA A 42 5.30 -1.26 0.62
CA ALA A 42 5.25 0.17 0.31
C ALA A 42 4.31 0.45 -0.87
N GLN A 43 4.42 -0.34 -1.94
CA GLN A 43 3.60 -0.24 -3.14
C GLN A 43 2.12 -0.53 -2.83
N PHE A 44 1.85 -1.50 -1.95
CA PHE A 44 0.49 -1.76 -1.49
C PHE A 44 -0.03 -0.68 -0.55
N MET A 45 0.80 -0.07 0.30
CA MET A 45 0.38 1.07 1.10
C MET A 45 -0.02 2.24 0.20
N ALA A 46 0.72 2.52 -0.88
CA ALA A 46 0.33 3.52 -1.86
C ALA A 46 -1.07 3.22 -2.44
N LEU A 47 -1.36 1.95 -2.78
CA LEU A 47 -2.70 1.53 -3.20
C LEU A 47 -3.78 1.78 -2.14
N THR A 48 -3.50 1.49 -0.86
CA THR A 48 -4.50 1.67 0.21
C THR A 48 -4.81 3.15 0.51
N THR A 49 -3.93 4.09 0.14
CA THR A 49 -4.21 5.54 0.32
C THR A 49 -5.40 6.05 -0.49
N ILE A 50 -5.85 5.30 -1.51
CA ILE A 50 -7.04 5.64 -2.33
C ILE A 50 -8.16 4.59 -2.21
N ALA A 51 -8.06 3.70 -1.22
CA ALA A 51 -9.05 2.66 -1.01
C ALA A 51 -10.30 3.21 -0.27
N GLU A 52 -11.45 2.61 -0.49
CA GLU A 52 -12.67 2.91 0.26
C GLU A 52 -12.58 2.27 1.65
N GLY A 53 -12.43 3.11 2.68
CA GLY A 53 -12.38 2.72 4.08
C GLY A 53 -10.98 2.89 4.71
N THR A 54 -10.76 2.20 5.82
CA THR A 54 -9.51 2.24 6.59
C THR A 54 -8.78 0.91 6.47
N SER A 55 -7.51 0.97 6.08
CA SER A 55 -6.62 -0.19 5.93
C SER A 55 -5.56 -0.20 7.03
N THR A 56 -5.19 -1.38 7.52
CA THR A 56 -4.08 -1.54 8.47
C THR A 56 -2.88 -2.19 7.79
N VAL A 57 -1.69 -1.61 7.88
CA VAL A 57 -0.44 -2.19 7.38
C VAL A 57 0.48 -2.48 8.54
N THR A 58 0.76 -3.76 8.81
CA THR A 58 1.64 -4.21 9.89
C THR A 58 2.93 -4.78 9.32
N GLU A 59 4.07 -4.16 9.64
CA GLU A 59 5.40 -4.61 9.23
C GLU A 59 6.06 -5.41 10.36
N THR A 60 6.31 -6.71 10.14
CA THR A 60 6.90 -7.60 11.15
C THR A 60 8.36 -7.97 10.90
N VAL A 61 8.87 -7.73 9.68
CA VAL A 61 10.18 -8.20 9.22
C VAL A 61 11.26 -7.13 9.39
N PHE A 62 10.93 -5.85 9.18
CA PHE A 62 11.87 -4.73 9.30
C PHE A 62 11.37 -3.61 10.21
N GLU A 63 12.23 -3.11 11.09
CA GLU A 63 11.81 -2.16 12.13
C GLU A 63 11.55 -0.73 11.62
N ASN A 64 12.17 -0.32 10.50
CA ASN A 64 12.13 1.06 10.01
C ASN A 64 11.66 1.16 8.54
N ARG A 65 10.56 0.48 8.18
CA ARG A 65 10.13 0.39 6.76
C ARG A 65 9.10 1.42 6.31
N PHE A 66 8.66 2.34 7.17
CA PHE A 66 7.64 3.35 6.83
C PHE A 66 8.19 4.71 6.37
N MET A 67 9.44 4.78 5.89
CA MET A 67 10.06 6.04 5.45
C MET A 67 9.30 6.76 4.32
N HIS A 68 8.57 6.01 3.49
CA HIS A 68 7.73 6.53 2.40
C HIS A 68 6.48 7.27 2.90
N VAL A 69 6.04 7.04 4.14
CA VAL A 69 4.82 7.65 4.69
C VAL A 69 4.91 9.17 4.76
N ALA A 70 6.08 9.72 5.09
CA ALA A 70 6.27 11.17 5.14
C ALA A 70 6.04 11.82 3.76
N GLU A 71 6.43 11.13 2.69
CA GLU A 71 6.28 11.61 1.31
C GLU A 71 4.84 11.44 0.81
N LEU A 72 4.19 10.33 1.13
CA LEU A 72 2.75 10.14 0.85
C LEU A 72 1.89 11.18 1.58
N ARG A 73 2.25 11.54 2.82
CA ARG A 73 1.57 12.62 3.57
C ARG A 73 1.71 13.98 2.87
N LYS A 74 2.85 14.29 2.23
CA LYS A 74 2.98 15.51 1.41
C LYS A 74 2.01 15.51 0.22
N MET A 75 1.70 14.34 -0.31
CA MET A 75 0.71 14.15 -1.38
C MET A 75 -0.74 14.15 -0.87
N GLY A 76 -0.96 14.36 0.44
CA GLY A 76 -2.28 14.42 1.06
C GLY A 76 -2.83 13.08 1.56
N ALA A 77 -2.01 12.03 1.64
CA ALA A 77 -2.44 10.77 2.24
C ALA A 77 -2.64 10.93 3.76
N HIS A 78 -3.70 10.33 4.30
CA HIS A 78 -3.95 10.28 5.73
C HIS A 78 -3.48 8.94 6.28
N ILE A 79 -2.31 8.96 6.93
CA ILE A 79 -1.66 7.77 7.45
C ILE A 79 -1.19 8.10 8.86
N ASP A 80 -1.51 7.26 9.83
CA ASP A 80 -0.95 7.28 11.18
C ASP A 80 -0.06 6.07 11.41
N ILE A 81 1.07 6.26 12.10
CA ILE A 81 2.00 5.18 12.41
C ILE A 81 2.05 5.04 13.93
N ASP A 82 1.80 3.83 14.41
CA ASP A 82 2.08 3.40 15.76
C ASP A 82 3.04 2.21 15.72
N ASN A 83 4.31 2.48 16.06
CA ASN A 83 5.39 1.50 16.07
C ASN A 83 5.54 0.76 14.72
N ARG A 84 5.08 -0.50 14.67
CA ARG A 84 5.18 -1.39 13.50
C ARG A 84 3.88 -1.46 12.69
N GLN A 85 2.89 -0.64 13.04
CA GLN A 85 1.59 -0.60 12.39
C GLN A 85 1.34 0.79 11.81
N ALA A 86 0.81 0.83 10.60
CA ALA A 86 0.30 2.02 9.97
C ALA A 86 -1.21 1.88 9.74
N ILE A 87 -1.98 2.87 10.16
CA ILE A 87 -3.40 3.01 9.87
C ILE A 87 -3.52 3.96 8.70
N VAL A 88 -4.11 3.50 7.60
CA VAL A 88 -4.25 4.27 6.35
C VAL A 88 -5.73 4.53 6.12
N GLU A 89 -6.15 5.77 6.26
CA GLU A 89 -7.49 6.20 5.87
C GLU A 89 -7.46 6.57 4.39
N GLY A 90 -8.26 5.88 3.58
CA GLY A 90 -8.25 6.12 2.15
C GLY A 90 -8.96 7.41 1.76
N MET A 91 -8.34 8.14 0.84
CA MET A 91 -8.76 9.45 0.36
C MET A 91 -9.26 9.37 -1.09
N PRO A 92 -10.18 10.25 -1.53
CA PRO A 92 -10.68 10.23 -2.92
C PRO A 92 -9.58 10.39 -3.98
N SER A 93 -8.53 11.15 -3.64
CA SER A 93 -7.38 11.39 -4.51
C SER A 93 -6.17 11.88 -3.73
N LEU A 94 -4.98 11.59 -4.23
CA LEU A 94 -3.74 12.27 -3.85
C LEU A 94 -3.51 13.50 -4.74
N HIS A 95 -2.67 14.41 -4.26
CA HIS A 95 -2.25 15.61 -4.97
C HIS A 95 -0.76 15.56 -5.28
N GLY A 96 -0.35 16.19 -6.38
CA GLY A 96 1.07 16.30 -6.73
C GLY A 96 1.85 17.11 -5.69
N ALA A 97 3.00 16.60 -5.28
CA ALA A 97 3.89 17.25 -4.32
C ALA A 97 5.36 16.98 -4.69
N ILE A 98 6.26 17.83 -4.18
CA ILE A 98 7.71 17.55 -4.26
C ILE A 98 8.03 16.49 -3.20
N VAL A 99 8.47 15.33 -3.66
CA VAL A 99 8.80 14.18 -2.82
C VAL A 99 10.23 13.71 -3.03
N ASN A 100 10.79 13.01 -2.04
CA ASN A 100 12.12 12.41 -2.13
C ASN A 100 12.04 10.89 -1.96
N ALA A 101 12.65 10.13 -2.86
CA ALA A 101 12.81 8.69 -2.69
C ALA A 101 13.88 8.41 -1.62
N THR A 102 13.47 7.82 -0.50
CA THR A 102 14.36 7.50 0.63
C THR A 102 15.03 6.13 0.49
N ASP A 103 14.39 5.20 -0.22
CA ASP A 103 14.91 3.89 -0.58
C ASP A 103 14.26 3.37 -1.89
N LEU A 104 14.73 2.21 -2.39
CA LEU A 104 14.31 1.63 -3.66
C LEU A 104 12.81 1.34 -3.75
N ARG A 105 12.18 0.90 -2.65
CA ARG A 105 10.75 0.56 -2.62
C ARG A 105 9.90 1.79 -2.31
N ALA A 106 10.45 2.76 -1.57
CA ALA A 106 9.81 4.03 -1.29
C ALA A 106 9.66 4.94 -2.53
N GLY A 107 10.57 4.84 -3.50
CA GLY A 107 10.52 5.63 -4.73
C GLY A 107 9.76 4.98 -5.90
N ALA A 108 9.25 3.75 -5.72
CA ALA A 108 8.61 2.94 -6.77
C ALA A 108 7.10 3.18 -6.87
#